data_AF-A0A093ERX8-F1
#
_entry.id   AF-A0A093ERX8-F1
#
_cell.length_a   1.000
_cell.length_b   1.000
_cell.length_c   1.000
_cell.angle_alpha   90.00
_cell.angle_beta   90.00
_cell.angle_gamma   90.00
#
_symmetry.space_group_name_H-M   'P 1'
#
loop_
_entity.id
_entity.type
_entity.pdbx_description
1 polymer ?
#
loop_
_entity_poly.entity_id
_entity_poly.type
_entity_poly.pdbx_seq_one_letter_code
_entity_poly.pdbx_strand_id
1 'polypeptide(L)'
;QAVPAGSHVRLNLQTGDREVKLPDSENGKRDTREARRKRLGKVDVDSNSFSSQELKKALAKMKESEKAERKVRGTPCVCSSAHCTEVRKKFRPIDQLKEEFEKLNVKMETDYEIMVKLIGKFNSSASTLDEKVAALYDLEYYVHQV
;
A
#
# COMPACT_ATOMS: atom_id res chain seq x y z
N GLN A 1 -8.14 0.81 14.07
CA GLN A 1 -7.79 -0.60 14.31
C GLN A 1 -7.12 -1.16 13.07
N ALA A 2 -5.99 -1.87 13.19
CA ALA A 2 -5.28 -2.42 12.04
C ALA A 2 -6.01 -3.65 11.49
N VAL A 3 -6.14 -3.75 10.16
CA VAL A 3 -6.80 -4.89 9.49
C VAL A 3 -5.79 -6.04 9.34
N PRO A 4 -6.15 -7.29 9.69
CA PRO A 4 -5.28 -8.44 9.49
C PRO A 4 -5.00 -8.69 7.99
N ALA A 5 -3.75 -9.03 7.67
CA ALA A 5 -3.33 -9.32 6.30
C ALA A 5 -4.18 -10.47 5.71
N GLY A 6 -4.70 -10.26 4.49
CA GLY A 6 -5.54 -11.23 3.79
C GLY A 6 -7.05 -11.13 4.08
N SER A 7 -7.48 -10.19 4.93
CA SER A 7 -8.91 -9.96 5.19
C SER A 7 -9.56 -9.14 4.07
N HIS A 8 -10.73 -9.56 3.60
CA HIS A 8 -11.48 -8.81 2.60
C HIS A 8 -12.15 -7.59 3.26
N VAL A 9 -11.83 -6.40 2.76
CA VAL A 9 -12.36 -5.12 3.23
C VAL A 9 -13.36 -4.61 2.19
N ARG A 10 -14.55 -4.25 2.63
CA ARG A 10 -15.58 -3.60 1.81
C ARG A 10 -15.89 -2.22 2.39
N LEU A 11 -16.28 -1.28 1.53
CA LEU A 11 -16.75 0.05 1.94
C LEU A 11 -18.27 0.09 1.86
N ASN A 12 -18.93 0.52 2.93
CA ASN A 12 -20.38 0.69 2.96
C ASN A 12 -20.76 2.07 2.40
N LEU A 13 -21.41 2.12 1.23
CA LEU A 13 -21.69 3.37 0.51
C LEU A 13 -22.78 4.23 1.16
N GLN A 14 -23.61 3.66 2.04
CA GLN A 14 -24.61 4.42 2.79
C GLN A 14 -24.01 5.08 4.04
N THR A 15 -23.05 4.41 4.68
CA THR A 15 -22.53 4.82 5.99
C THR A 15 -21.13 5.43 5.91
N GLY A 16 -20.38 5.17 4.83
CA GLY A 16 -18.99 5.60 4.64
C GLY A 16 -17.95 4.73 5.38
N ASP A 17 -18.40 3.73 6.14
CA ASP A 17 -17.54 2.90 6.98
C ASP A 17 -16.85 1.78 6.20
N ARG A 18 -15.60 1.48 6.60
CA ARG A 18 -14.84 0.33 6.10
C ARG A 18 -15.13 -0.89 6.97
N GLU A 19 -15.78 -1.89 6.39
CA GLU A 19 -16.14 -3.14 7.04
C GLU A 19 -15.18 -4.25 6.63
N VAL A 20 -14.78 -5.08 7.59
CA VAL A 20 -13.94 -6.26 7.35
C VAL A 20 -14.80 -7.51 7.51
N LYS A 21 -14.76 -8.41 6.53
CA LYS A 21 -15.42 -9.70 6.66
C LYS A 21 -14.66 -10.56 7.69
N LEU A 22 -15.22 -10.69 8.89
CA LEU A 22 -14.71 -11.61 9.90
C LEU A 22 -15.06 -13.05 9.49
N PRO A 23 -14.15 -14.02 9.67
CA PRO A 23 -14.46 -15.42 9.40
C PRO A 23 -15.51 -15.91 10.40
N ASP A 24 -16.62 -16.48 9.90
CA ASP A 24 -17.65 -17.10 10.73
C ASP A 24 -17.05 -18.27 11.52
N SER A 25 -17.20 -18.22 12.85
CA SER A 25 -16.74 -19.27 13.75
C SER A 25 -17.59 -20.56 13.66
N GLU A 26 -18.76 -20.49 13.03
CA GLU A 26 -19.78 -21.54 13.01
C GLU A 26 -19.71 -22.47 11.77
N ASN A 27 -19.03 -22.09 10.69
CA ASN A 27 -18.86 -22.95 9.52
C ASN A 27 -17.49 -23.65 9.55
N GLY A 28 -17.45 -24.71 10.35
CA GLY A 28 -16.31 -25.59 10.59
C GLY A 28 -15.79 -26.35 9.36
N LYS A 29 -15.04 -25.66 8.51
CA LYS A 29 -13.91 -26.28 7.79
C LYS A 29 -12.66 -25.53 8.18
N ARG A 30 -12.19 -25.86 9.38
CA ARG A 30 -10.80 -25.61 9.79
C ARG A 30 -9.95 -26.35 8.77
N ASP A 31 -9.42 -25.65 7.77
CA ASP A 31 -8.22 -26.10 7.07
C ASP A 31 -7.10 -26.11 8.11
N THR A 32 -7.08 -27.19 8.88
CA THR A 32 -6.15 -27.44 9.94
C THR A 32 -4.76 -27.34 9.32
N ARG A 33 -3.92 -26.50 9.93
CA ARG A 33 -2.49 -26.36 9.66
C ARG A 33 -1.75 -27.72 9.56
N GLU A 34 -2.36 -28.75 10.14
CA GLU A 34 -1.96 -30.16 10.12
C GLU A 34 -2.01 -30.81 8.73
N ALA A 35 -3.00 -30.48 7.89
CA ALA A 35 -3.07 -30.95 6.50
C ALA A 35 -1.96 -30.33 5.63
N ARG A 36 -1.55 -29.09 5.93
CA ARG A 36 -0.46 -28.39 5.23
C ARG A 36 0.92 -28.94 5.60
N ARG A 37 1.11 -29.43 6.84
CA ARG A 37 2.36 -30.07 7.29
C ARG A 37 2.62 -31.42 6.61
N LYS A 38 1.57 -32.19 6.29
CA LYS A 38 1.72 -33.49 5.60
C LYS A 38 2.08 -33.37 4.10
N ARG A 39 1.86 -32.20 3.48
CA ARG A 39 2.21 -31.94 2.06
C ARG A 39 3.60 -31.34 1.86
N LEU A 40 4.26 -30.89 2.92
CA LEU A 40 5.66 -30.52 2.88
C LEU A 40 6.45 -31.82 3.05
N GLY A 41 6.79 -32.43 1.91
CA GLY A 41 7.77 -33.51 1.86
C GLY A 41 8.99 -33.13 2.69
N LYS A 42 9.60 -34.14 3.33
CA LYS A 42 10.78 -34.04 4.19
C LYS A 42 11.65 -32.86 3.76
N VAL A 43 11.65 -31.80 4.56
CA VAL A 43 12.67 -30.77 4.42
C VAL A 43 13.95 -31.50 4.72
N ASP A 44 14.74 -31.71 3.68
CA ASP A 44 16.12 -32.15 3.81
C ASP A 44 16.81 -31.06 4.61
N VAL A 45 16.93 -31.29 5.92
CA VAL A 45 17.71 -30.42 6.79
C VAL A 45 19.14 -30.83 6.49
N ASP A 46 19.71 -30.21 5.46
CA ASP A 46 21.13 -30.32 5.15
C ASP A 46 21.91 -30.22 6.47
N SER A 47 22.89 -31.11 6.61
CA SER A 47 23.73 -31.35 7.78
C SER A 47 24.69 -30.20 8.12
N ASN A 48 24.23 -28.95 7.99
CA ASN A 48 24.83 -27.73 8.52
C ASN A 48 23.85 -27.07 9.51
N SER A 49 23.43 -27.82 10.52
CA SER A 49 22.63 -27.27 11.62
C SER A 49 23.46 -26.29 12.44
N PHE A 50 23.35 -24.99 12.13
CA PHE A 50 23.96 -23.94 12.93
C PHE A 50 23.40 -23.94 14.35
N SER A 51 24.29 -23.84 15.34
CA SER A 51 23.85 -23.72 16.73
C SER A 51 23.10 -22.41 16.95
N SER A 52 22.10 -22.41 17.84
CA SER A 52 21.37 -21.18 18.22
C SER A 52 22.33 -20.05 18.66
N GLN A 53 23.47 -20.41 19.26
CA GLN A 53 24.50 -19.45 19.64
C GLN A 53 25.27 -18.87 18.45
N GLU A 54 25.51 -19.65 17.40
CA GLU A 54 26.16 -19.18 16.16
C GLU A 54 25.24 -18.23 15.38
N LEU A 55 23.96 -18.57 15.28
CA LEU A 55 22.96 -17.70 14.68
C LEU A 55 22.84 -16.38 15.45
N LYS A 56 22.82 -16.42 16.79
CA LYS A 56 22.82 -15.20 17.62
C LYS A 56 24.06 -14.34 17.38
N LYS A 57 25.25 -14.95 17.27
CA LYS A 57 26.49 -14.23 16.97
C LYS A 57 26.51 -13.64 15.56
N ALA A 58 26.02 -14.38 14.56
CA ALA A 58 25.93 -13.90 13.18
C ALA A 58 24.94 -12.73 13.05
N LEU A 59 23.77 -12.83 13.67
CA LEU A 59 22.77 -11.76 13.70
C LEU A 59 23.26 -10.52 14.46
N ALA A 60 24.03 -10.69 15.54
CA ALA A 60 24.65 -9.58 16.25
C ALA A 60 25.63 -8.80 15.35
N LYS A 61 26.48 -9.51 14.59
CA LYS A 61 27.42 -8.89 13.64
C LYS A 61 26.71 -8.10 12.54
N MET A 62 25.63 -8.65 11.97
CA MET A 62 24.82 -7.96 10.95
C MET A 62 24.12 -6.70 11.49
N LYS A 63 23.65 -6.76 12.75
CA LYS A 63 22.99 -5.63 13.41
C LYS A 63 23.98 -4.50 13.77
N GLU A 64 25.23 -4.83 14.00
CA GLU A 64 26.29 -3.86 14.27
C GLU A 64 26.72 -3.12 12.98
N SER A 65 26.88 -3.84 11.86
CA SER A 65 27.12 -3.21 10.55
C SER A 65 25.98 -2.28 10.12
N GLU A 66 24.72 -2.67 10.37
CA GLU A 66 23.54 -1.85 10.05
C GLU A 66 23.49 -0.54 10.90
N LYS A 67 23.93 -0.60 12.16
CA LYS A 67 24.01 0.58 13.04
C LYS A 67 25.15 1.53 12.65
N ALA A 68 26.26 1.01 12.15
CA ALA A 68 27.37 1.81 11.66
C ALA A 68 26.98 2.57 10.38
N GLU A 69 26.24 1.93 9.47
CA GLU A 69 25.76 2.54 8.22
C GLU A 69 24.63 3.56 8.45
N ARG A 70 23.78 3.37 9.48
CA ARG A 70 22.71 4.31 9.83
C ARG A 70 23.17 5.68 10.33
N LYS A 71 24.41 5.82 10.82
CA LYS A 71 24.92 7.11 11.32
C LYS A 71 25.35 8.08 10.23
N VAL A 72 25.51 7.63 8.97
CA VAL A 72 26.12 8.47 7.92
C VAL A 72 25.09 9.21 7.08
N ARG A 73 23.94 8.65 6.67
CA ARG A 73 22.87 9.42 5.98
C ARG A 73 21.51 8.77 6.21
N GLY A 74 20.50 9.58 6.48
CA GLY A 74 19.11 9.13 6.63
C GLY A 74 18.65 8.31 5.42
N THR A 75 18.00 7.18 5.73
CA THR A 75 17.45 6.17 4.81
C THR A 75 18.47 5.18 4.24
N PRO A 76 18.41 3.88 4.59
CA PRO A 76 19.24 2.86 3.95
C PRO A 76 18.78 2.64 2.51
N CYS A 77 19.66 2.81 1.52
CA CYS A 77 19.47 2.14 0.22
C CYS A 77 19.95 0.71 0.38
N VAL A 78 19.08 -0.25 0.09
CA VAL A 78 19.37 -1.70 0.13
C VAL A 78 20.20 -2.14 -1.09
N CYS A 79 21.05 -1.25 -1.59
CA CYS A 79 21.63 -1.29 -2.93
C CYS A 79 23.13 -0.99 -2.85
N SER A 80 23.96 -1.68 -3.63
CA SER A 80 25.40 -1.42 -3.67
C SER A 80 25.66 0.06 -3.98
N SER A 81 26.59 0.68 -3.25
CA SER A 81 26.85 2.13 -3.31
C SER A 81 27.16 2.65 -4.72
N ALA A 82 27.75 1.80 -5.57
CA ALA A 82 27.96 2.09 -6.99
C ALA A 82 26.64 2.20 -7.77
N HIS A 83 25.70 1.27 -7.56
CA HIS A 83 24.38 1.31 -8.18
C HIS A 83 23.58 2.55 -7.75
N CYS A 84 23.68 2.97 -6.48
CA CYS A 84 23.03 4.18 -5.98
C CYS A 84 23.50 5.46 -6.68
N THR A 85 24.81 5.57 -6.95
CA THR A 85 25.38 6.76 -7.58
C THR A 85 25.07 6.80 -9.07
N GLU A 86 25.05 5.66 -9.74
CA GLU A 86 24.63 5.56 -11.13
C GLU A 86 23.16 5.92 -11.31
N VAL A 87 22.29 5.39 -10.43
CA VAL A 87 20.85 5.73 -10.41
C VAL A 87 20.65 7.22 -10.15
N ARG A 88 21.35 7.82 -9.18
CA ARG A 88 21.23 9.27 -8.90
C ARG A 88 21.63 10.17 -10.06
N LYS A 89 22.53 9.73 -10.94
CA LYS A 89 22.89 10.46 -12.16
C LYS A 89 21.81 10.38 -13.25
N LYS A 90 20.97 9.34 -13.23
CA LYS A 90 19.89 9.11 -14.20
C LYS A 90 18.63 9.92 -13.88
N PHE A 91 18.48 10.43 -12.67
CA PHE A 91 17.27 11.14 -12.22
C PHE A 91 17.58 12.58 -11.79
N ARG A 92 16.59 13.47 -11.95
CA ARG A 92 16.65 14.85 -11.43
C ARG A 92 16.73 14.84 -9.89
N PRO A 93 17.35 15.86 -9.27
CA PRO A 93 17.40 15.96 -7.82
C PRO A 93 15.98 16.08 -7.25
N ILE A 94 15.74 15.40 -6.14
CA ILE A 94 14.41 15.28 -5.52
C ILE A 94 13.82 16.64 -5.11
N ASP A 95 14.67 17.61 -4.79
CA ASP A 95 14.22 18.94 -4.36
C ASP A 95 13.63 19.75 -5.52
N GLN A 96 14.21 19.64 -6.72
CA GLN A 96 13.65 20.25 -7.94
C GLN A 96 12.31 19.62 -8.31
N LEU A 97 12.21 18.29 -8.21
CA LEU A 97 10.96 17.57 -8.50
C LEU A 97 9.84 17.97 -7.54
N LYS A 98 10.15 18.18 -6.26
CA LYS A 98 9.16 18.66 -5.28
C LYS A 98 8.66 20.06 -5.61
N GLU A 99 9.55 20.98 -5.96
CA GLU A 99 9.18 22.34 -6.33
C GLU A 99 8.34 22.37 -7.62
N GLU A 100 8.71 21.57 -8.63
CA GLU A 100 7.92 21.42 -9.85
C GLU A 100 6.54 20.80 -9.58
N PHE A 101 6.46 19.79 -8.72
CA PHE A 101 5.21 19.13 -8.36
C PHE A 101 4.27 20.06 -7.58
N GLU A 102 4.84 20.87 -6.67
CA GLU A 102 4.08 21.87 -5.92
C GLU A 102 3.54 22.96 -6.85
N LYS A 103 4.33 23.41 -7.84
CA LYS A 103 3.87 24.33 -8.90
C LYS A 103 2.78 23.73 -9.78
N LEU A 104 2.84 22.43 -10.05
CA LEU A 104 1.86 21.73 -10.89
C LEU A 104 0.50 21.55 -10.19
N ASN A 105 0.41 21.78 -8.87
CA ASN A 105 -0.83 21.73 -8.07
C ASN A 105 -1.79 20.60 -8.49
N VAL A 106 -1.22 19.40 -8.73
CA VAL A 106 -1.99 18.24 -9.17
C VAL A 106 -2.81 17.77 -7.99
N LYS A 107 -4.05 18.22 -7.92
CA LYS A 107 -5.04 17.64 -7.02
C LYS A 107 -5.41 16.29 -7.60
N MET A 108 -4.81 15.23 -7.05
CA MET A 108 -5.27 13.87 -7.32
C MET A 108 -6.60 13.70 -6.62
N GLU A 109 -7.67 13.99 -7.34
CA GLU A 109 -9.03 13.78 -6.87
C GLU A 109 -9.41 12.33 -7.15
N THR A 110 -9.97 11.65 -6.15
CA THR A 110 -10.52 10.31 -6.38
C THR A 110 -11.85 10.41 -7.11
N ASP A 111 -12.24 9.35 -7.84
CA ASP A 111 -13.53 9.34 -8.56
C ASP A 111 -14.71 9.66 -7.63
N TYR A 112 -14.64 9.24 -6.37
CA TYR A 112 -15.63 9.60 -5.35
C TYR A 112 -15.67 11.10 -5.04
N GLU A 113 -14.52 11.73 -4.85
CA GLU A 113 -14.44 13.18 -4.60
C GLU A 113 -14.96 13.97 -5.81
N ILE A 114 -14.71 13.47 -7.03
CA ILE A 114 -15.24 14.03 -8.26
C ILE A 114 -16.78 13.90 -8.26
N MET A 115 -17.33 12.71 -8.02
CA MET A 115 -18.78 12.49 -7.95
C MET A 115 -19.47 13.40 -6.92
N VAL A 116 -18.90 13.55 -5.72
CA VAL A 116 -19.44 14.45 -4.68
C VAL A 116 -19.47 15.91 -5.14
N LYS A 117 -18.44 16.36 -5.86
CA LYS A 117 -18.40 17.70 -6.44
C LYS A 117 -19.44 17.88 -7.55
N LEU A 118 -19.63 16.88 -8.40
CA LEU A 118 -20.66 16.91 -9.45
C LEU A 118 -22.06 17.02 -8.84
N ILE A 119 -22.35 16.24 -7.79
CA ILE A 119 -23.60 16.32 -7.03
C ILE A 119 -23.75 17.72 -6.39
N GLY A 120 -22.68 18.27 -5.82
CA GLY A 120 -22.66 19.63 -5.26
C GLY A 120 -22.95 20.70 -6.31
N LYS A 121 -22.34 20.61 -7.51
CA LYS A 121 -22.61 21.52 -8.63
C LYS A 121 -24.05 21.42 -9.10
N PHE A 122 -24.58 20.21 -9.23
CA PHE A 122 -25.97 19.97 -9.62
C PHE A 122 -26.97 20.61 -8.63
N ASN A 123 -26.73 20.45 -7.33
CA ASN A 123 -27.57 20.99 -6.26
C ASN A 123 -27.39 22.50 -6.03
N SER A 124 -26.37 23.11 -6.64
CA SER A 124 -26.13 24.54 -6.48
C SER A 124 -27.17 25.35 -7.26
N SER A 125 -27.83 26.29 -6.59
CA SER A 125 -28.78 27.22 -7.22
C SER A 125 -28.13 28.22 -8.19
N ALA A 126 -26.81 28.36 -8.12
CA ALA A 126 -26.02 29.23 -8.98
C ALA A 126 -25.63 28.60 -10.32
N SER A 127 -25.83 27.29 -10.50
CA SER A 127 -25.44 26.59 -11.72
C SER A 127 -26.53 26.67 -12.79
N THR A 128 -26.11 26.87 -14.04
CA THR A 128 -27.02 26.96 -15.19
C THR A 128 -27.59 25.58 -15.53
N LEU A 129 -28.73 25.54 -16.25
CA LEU A 129 -29.38 24.27 -16.59
C LEU A 129 -28.47 23.36 -17.44
N ASP A 130 -27.67 23.94 -18.31
CA ASP A 130 -26.73 23.21 -19.17
C ASP A 130 -25.58 22.59 -18.35
N GLU A 131 -25.03 23.34 -17.40
CA GLU A 131 -24.02 22.82 -16.46
C GLU A 131 -24.57 21.68 -15.59
N LYS A 132 -25.84 21.74 -15.20
CA LYS A 132 -26.50 20.67 -14.45
C LYS A 132 -26.66 19.42 -15.29
N VAL A 133 -27.03 19.56 -16.56
CA VAL A 133 -27.16 18.45 -17.50
C VAL A 133 -25.80 17.82 -17.77
N ALA A 134 -24.76 18.63 -18.01
CA ALA A 134 -23.39 18.15 -18.18
C ALA A 134 -22.89 17.41 -16.93
N ALA A 135 -23.11 17.97 -15.73
CA ALA A 135 -22.75 17.33 -14.48
C ALA A 135 -23.47 15.99 -14.27
N LEU A 136 -24.71 15.83 -14.75
CA LEU A 136 -25.42 14.55 -14.69
C LEU A 136 -24.81 13.49 -15.62
N TYR A 137 -24.46 13.86 -16.86
CA TYR A 137 -23.81 12.92 -17.79
C TYR A 137 -22.44 12.47 -17.29
N ASP A 138 -21.65 13.40 -16.77
CA ASP A 138 -20.36 13.06 -16.18
C ASP A 138 -20.55 12.15 -14.96
N LEU A 139 -21.56 12.42 -14.12
CA LEU A 139 -21.85 11.60 -12.94
C LEU A 139 -22.27 10.18 -13.33
N GLU A 140 -23.11 10.03 -14.36
CA GLU A 140 -23.49 8.74 -14.92
C GLU A 140 -22.26 7.94 -15.39
N TYR A 141 -21.33 8.61 -16.06
CA TYR A 141 -20.09 8.00 -16.51
C TYR A 141 -19.21 7.50 -15.36
N TYR A 142 -19.09 8.29 -14.29
CA TYR A 142 -18.33 7.86 -13.11
C TYR A 142 -19.00 6.72 -12.35
N VAL A 143 -20.34 6.73 -12.23
CA VAL A 143 -21.08 5.65 -11.57
C VAL A 143 -21.02 4.34 -12.36
N HIS A 144 -21.03 4.39 -13.69
CA HIS A 144 -20.93 3.19 -14.54
C HIS A 144 -19.57 2.50 -14.46
N GLN A 145 -18.50 3.21 -14.10
CA GLN A 145 -17.16 2.64 -14.03
C GLN A 145 -16.91 1.80 -12.77
N VAL A 146 -17.73 1.99 -11.73
CA VAL A 146 -17.58 1.32 -10.42
C VAL A 146 -18.39 0.03 -10.38
#